data_AF-A0A2N6JU62-F1
#
_entry.id   AF-A0A2N6JU62-F1
#
_cell.length_a   1.000
_cell.length_b   1.000
_cell.length_c   1.000
_cell.angle_alpha   90.00
_cell.angle_beta   90.00
_cell.angle_gamma   90.00
#
_symmetry.space_group_name_H-M   'P 1'
#
loop_
_entity.id
_entity.type
_entity.pdbx_description
1 polymer ?
#
loop_
_entity_poly.entity_id
_entity_poly.type
_entity_poly.pdbx_seq_one_letter_code
_entity_poly.pdbx_strand_id
1 'polypeptide(L)'
;MRYFLDKRKTAIGDEIGSKITHTYIEIEFPVDDDSSYVIYVIPRNQNSAFVATCWDHTFDKLVSNLDEDTFEMIAETWPTLAALLYNGVKQLYRQGALIVLEDLDDGENKWFVASIAGNISFSSFKDLFNERMQEVTQLVLARTIQLSRELNENQPNMLNAISNGFMKGVGTAVLAGVASFLGIDPSDA
;
A
#
# COMPACT_ATOMS: atom_id res chain seq x y z
N MET A 1 12.86 -2.80 -0.17
CA MET A 1 11.85 -1.83 0.29
C MET A 1 11.25 -2.25 1.64
N ARG A 2 10.88 -1.28 2.49
CA ARG A 2 10.11 -1.45 3.75
C ARG A 2 8.63 -1.74 3.51
N TYR A 3 7.97 -2.35 4.50
CA TYR A 3 6.54 -2.65 4.47
C TYR A 3 5.67 -1.40 4.61
N PHE A 4 4.40 -1.51 4.19
CA PHE A 4 3.48 -0.39 4.27
C PHE A 4 3.32 0.16 5.70
N LEU A 5 3.43 -0.70 6.71
CA LEU A 5 3.56 -0.33 8.12
C LEU A 5 4.86 -0.94 8.63
N ASP A 6 5.80 -0.10 9.03
CA ASP A 6 7.12 -0.54 9.48
C ASP A 6 7.58 0.29 10.68
N LYS A 7 8.56 -0.26 11.41
CA LYS A 7 9.24 0.47 12.48
C LYS A 7 9.82 1.75 11.93
N ARG A 8 9.63 2.83 12.68
CA ARG A 8 10.11 4.15 12.30
C ARG A 8 11.64 4.15 12.18
N LYS A 9 12.17 4.63 11.06
CA LYS A 9 13.63 4.72 10.82
C LYS A 9 14.14 6.16 10.85
N THR A 10 13.27 7.13 10.64
CA THR A 10 13.66 8.53 10.48
C THR A 10 12.74 9.50 11.24
N ALA A 11 13.39 10.42 11.98
CA ALA A 11 12.91 11.59 12.75
C ALA A 11 12.17 11.36 14.10
N ILE A 12 12.41 12.32 15.00
CA ILE A 12 11.88 12.50 16.36
C ILE A 12 10.64 13.43 16.24
N GLY A 13 9.44 13.02 16.68
CA GLY A 13 8.22 13.86 16.67
C GLY A 13 7.26 13.60 15.49
N ASP A 14 6.40 14.55 15.11
CA ASP A 14 5.32 14.33 14.11
C ASP A 14 5.71 14.63 12.65
N GLU A 15 7.01 14.72 12.33
CA GLU A 15 7.46 15.11 10.99
C GLU A 15 7.41 13.97 9.96
N ILE A 16 6.95 14.30 8.74
CA ILE A 16 6.98 13.40 7.57
C ILE A 16 8.44 13.20 7.14
N GLY A 17 8.88 11.95 7.10
CA GLY A 17 10.19 11.56 6.59
C GLY A 17 10.17 11.39 5.07
N SER A 18 11.30 11.63 4.42
CA SER A 18 11.48 11.23 3.03
C SER A 18 12.91 10.76 2.76
N LYS A 19 13.04 9.76 1.91
CA LYS A 19 14.32 9.24 1.41
C LYS A 19 14.26 9.14 -0.10
N ILE A 20 15.10 9.90 -0.78
CA ILE A 20 15.23 9.87 -2.24
C ILE A 20 16.35 8.89 -2.59
N THR A 21 16.05 7.90 -3.44
CA THR A 21 17.03 7.00 -4.02
C THR A 21 17.23 7.30 -5.50
N HIS A 22 18.11 6.55 -6.16
CA HIS A 22 18.32 6.66 -7.60
C HIS A 22 17.12 6.15 -8.42
N THR A 23 16.27 5.32 -7.82
CA THR A 23 15.25 4.55 -8.53
C THR A 23 13.84 4.77 -8.00
N TYR A 24 13.68 5.31 -6.80
CA TYR A 24 12.38 5.62 -6.19
C TYR A 24 12.49 6.69 -5.09
N ILE A 25 11.35 7.14 -4.60
CA ILE A 25 11.24 8.03 -3.44
C ILE A 25 10.40 7.32 -2.39
N GLU A 26 10.93 7.22 -1.18
CA GLU A 26 10.24 6.72 0.01
C GLU A 26 9.69 7.92 0.79
N ILE A 27 8.42 7.87 1.14
CA ILE A 27 7.75 8.85 1.99
C ILE A 27 7.26 8.11 3.22
N GLU A 28 7.67 8.57 4.39
CA GLU A 28 7.39 7.98 5.70
C GLU A 28 6.44 8.90 6.47
N PHE A 29 5.23 8.43 6.75
CA PHE A 29 4.24 9.14 7.55
C PHE A 29 4.20 8.55 8.96
N PRO A 30 4.52 9.32 10.02
CA PRO A 30 4.46 8.80 11.38
C PRO A 30 3.02 8.44 11.76
N VAL A 31 2.85 7.31 12.45
CA VAL A 31 1.57 6.89 13.05
C VAL A 31 1.62 7.12 14.55
N ASP A 32 2.71 6.68 15.16
CA ASP A 32 3.06 6.86 16.55
C ASP A 32 4.59 6.96 16.69
N ASP A 33 5.09 6.91 17.91
CA ASP A 33 6.52 7.01 18.20
C ASP A 33 7.36 5.86 17.60
N ASP A 34 6.73 4.71 17.35
CA ASP A 34 7.42 3.47 16.97
C ASP A 34 7.12 3.02 15.52
N SER A 35 6.05 3.52 14.92
CA SER A 35 5.53 3.03 13.64
C SER A 35 5.22 4.13 12.63
N SER A 36 5.34 3.76 11.36
CA SER A 36 5.18 4.67 10.23
C SER A 36 4.55 3.98 9.03
N TYR A 37 3.78 4.73 8.26
CA TYR A 37 3.37 4.32 6.92
C TYR A 37 4.44 4.63 5.91
N VAL A 38 4.72 3.68 5.02
CA VAL A 38 5.70 3.86 3.96
C VAL A 38 5.01 3.82 2.60
N ILE A 39 5.18 4.90 1.84
CA ILE A 39 4.71 5.04 0.47
C ILE A 39 5.90 5.21 -0.46
N TYR A 40 5.85 4.51 -1.58
CA TYR A 40 6.83 4.58 -2.64
C TYR A 40 6.29 5.35 -3.82
N VAL A 41 7.07 6.31 -4.30
CA VAL A 41 6.89 6.92 -5.61
C VAL A 41 7.97 6.36 -6.53
N ILE A 42 7.56 5.48 -7.45
CA ILE A 42 8.46 4.74 -8.36
C ILE A 42 8.27 5.31 -9.77
N PRO A 43 9.23 6.09 -10.30
CA PRO A 43 9.13 6.65 -11.65
C PRO A 43 8.96 5.56 -12.70
N ARG A 44 7.95 5.70 -13.57
CA ARG A 44 7.72 4.81 -14.71
C ARG A 44 8.24 5.41 -16.01
N ASN A 45 8.10 6.73 -16.15
CA ASN A 45 8.66 7.53 -17.23
C ASN A 45 8.81 8.98 -16.77
N GLN A 46 9.16 9.88 -17.69
CA GLN A 46 9.40 11.29 -17.39
C GLN A 46 8.22 12.05 -16.80
N ASN A 47 6.98 11.56 -16.97
CA ASN A 47 5.76 12.27 -16.56
C ASN A 47 4.78 11.40 -15.77
N SER A 48 5.22 10.23 -15.28
CA SER A 48 4.38 9.35 -14.47
C SER A 48 5.16 8.47 -13.52
N ALA A 49 4.54 8.14 -12.39
CA ALA A 49 5.06 7.22 -11.38
C ALA A 49 3.97 6.25 -10.93
N PHE A 50 4.40 5.09 -10.48
CA PHE A 50 3.61 4.31 -9.53
C PHE A 50 3.68 4.99 -8.16
N VAL A 51 2.54 5.10 -7.51
CA VAL A 51 2.45 5.37 -6.08
C VAL A 51 1.99 4.06 -5.45
N ALA A 52 2.74 3.55 -4.47
CA ALA A 52 2.57 2.19 -4.00
C ALA A 52 2.89 2.00 -2.52
N THR A 53 2.22 1.03 -1.89
CA THR A 53 2.59 0.47 -0.59
C THR A 53 3.06 -0.97 -0.77
N CYS A 54 4.15 -1.35 -0.09
CA CYS A 54 4.74 -2.69 -0.22
C CYS A 54 4.10 -3.66 0.78
N TRP A 55 3.68 -4.82 0.27
CA TRP A 55 3.08 -5.94 1.00
C TRP A 55 3.95 -7.20 0.93
N ASP A 56 5.15 -7.13 0.37
CA ASP A 56 6.11 -8.25 0.31
C ASP A 56 5.49 -9.50 -0.35
N HIS A 57 5.85 -10.69 0.13
CA HIS A 57 5.35 -11.99 -0.30
C HIS A 57 3.99 -12.38 0.31
N THR A 58 3.23 -11.41 0.86
CA THR A 58 2.00 -11.67 1.65
C THR A 58 0.98 -12.52 0.90
N PHE A 59 0.84 -12.32 -0.41
CA PHE A 59 -0.20 -12.96 -1.23
C PHE A 59 0.28 -14.17 -2.03
N ASP A 60 1.56 -14.54 -1.95
CA ASP A 60 2.15 -15.61 -2.77
C ASP A 60 1.40 -16.93 -2.62
N LYS A 61 1.17 -17.36 -1.39
CA LYS A 61 0.49 -18.64 -1.09
C LYS A 61 -0.99 -18.62 -1.47
N LEU A 62 -1.62 -17.46 -1.38
CA LEU A 62 -3.02 -17.30 -1.75
C LEU A 62 -3.17 -17.40 -3.28
N VAL A 63 -2.29 -16.70 -4.00
CA VAL A 63 -2.35 -16.61 -5.46
C VAL A 63 -1.81 -17.88 -6.13
N SER A 64 -0.82 -18.55 -5.54
CA SER A 64 -0.23 -19.78 -6.11
C SER A 64 -1.22 -20.95 -6.17
N ASN A 65 -2.30 -20.91 -5.39
CA ASN A 65 -3.34 -21.93 -5.32
C ASN A 65 -4.69 -21.43 -5.85
N LEU A 66 -4.70 -20.37 -6.67
CA LEU A 66 -5.93 -19.85 -7.28
C LEU A 66 -6.50 -20.85 -8.29
N ASP A 67 -7.54 -21.55 -7.87
CA ASP A 67 -8.54 -22.17 -8.74
C ASP A 67 -9.85 -21.35 -8.73
N GLU A 68 -10.84 -21.78 -9.52
CA GLU A 68 -12.12 -21.08 -9.68
C GLU A 68 -12.88 -21.00 -8.35
N ASP A 69 -12.93 -22.09 -7.59
CA ASP A 69 -13.56 -22.18 -6.27
C ASP A 69 -12.87 -21.25 -5.24
N THR A 70 -11.54 -21.19 -5.29
CA THR A 70 -10.73 -20.30 -4.43
C THR A 70 -10.97 -18.83 -4.79
N PHE A 71 -11.14 -18.51 -6.07
CA PHE A 71 -11.45 -17.15 -6.49
C PHE A 71 -12.83 -16.69 -6.01
N GLU A 72 -13.85 -17.54 -6.12
CA GLU A 72 -15.19 -17.25 -5.59
C GLU A 72 -15.15 -17.04 -4.07
N MET A 73 -14.44 -17.91 -3.34
CA MET A 73 -14.24 -17.76 -1.90
C MET A 73 -13.54 -16.44 -1.53
N ILE A 74 -12.51 -16.05 -2.30
CA ILE A 74 -11.82 -14.77 -2.11
C ILE A 74 -12.78 -13.61 -2.36
N ALA A 75 -13.59 -13.67 -3.42
CA ALA A 75 -14.55 -12.61 -3.74
C ALA A 75 -15.62 -12.43 -2.65
N GLU A 76 -16.06 -13.52 -2.01
CA GLU A 76 -17.03 -13.48 -0.91
C GLU A 76 -16.40 -13.05 0.42
N THR A 77 -15.19 -13.55 0.73
CA THR A 77 -14.53 -13.33 2.04
C THR A 77 -13.78 -12.02 2.10
N TRP A 78 -13.12 -11.65 1.00
CA TRP A 78 -12.26 -10.47 0.87
C TRP A 78 -12.55 -9.72 -0.44
N PRO A 79 -13.73 -9.07 -0.54
CA PRO A 79 -14.14 -8.37 -1.76
C PRO A 79 -13.16 -7.25 -2.18
N THR A 80 -12.49 -6.59 -1.24
CA THR A 80 -11.46 -5.58 -1.52
C THR A 80 -10.24 -6.20 -2.17
N LEU A 81 -9.74 -7.30 -1.62
CA LEU A 81 -8.64 -8.06 -2.22
C LEU A 81 -8.99 -8.53 -3.63
N ALA A 82 -10.20 -9.10 -3.82
CA ALA A 82 -10.67 -9.56 -5.12
C ALA A 82 -10.72 -8.41 -6.14
N ALA A 83 -11.25 -7.25 -5.75
CA ALA A 83 -11.30 -6.06 -6.60
C ALA A 83 -9.91 -5.56 -6.98
N LEU A 84 -8.97 -5.53 -6.02
CA LEU A 84 -7.59 -5.10 -6.26
C LEU A 84 -6.84 -6.08 -7.18
N LEU A 85 -7.01 -7.40 -7.01
CA LEU A 85 -6.47 -8.42 -7.90
C LEU A 85 -7.03 -8.29 -9.31
N TYR A 86 -8.36 -8.14 -9.43
CA TYR A 86 -9.01 -7.92 -10.71
C TYR A 86 -8.46 -6.68 -11.42
N ASN A 87 -8.30 -5.57 -10.69
CA ASN A 87 -7.73 -4.34 -11.23
C ASN A 87 -6.28 -4.52 -11.67
N GLY A 88 -5.48 -5.33 -10.96
CA GLY A 88 -4.13 -5.69 -11.36
C GLY A 88 -4.09 -6.44 -12.68
N VAL A 89 -4.87 -7.52 -12.78
CA VAL A 89 -4.97 -8.36 -13.99
C VAL A 89 -5.49 -7.57 -15.20
N LYS A 90 -6.47 -6.69 -14.99
CA LYS A 90 -7.07 -5.87 -16.06
C LYS A 90 -6.36 -4.54 -16.30
N GLN A 91 -5.27 -4.25 -15.59
CA GLN A 91 -4.51 -3.01 -15.69
C GLN A 91 -5.34 -1.74 -15.40
N LEU A 92 -6.33 -1.84 -14.49
CA LEU A 92 -7.22 -0.75 -14.08
C LEU A 92 -6.63 0.08 -12.94
N TYR A 93 -5.38 0.53 -13.09
CA TYR A 93 -4.61 1.16 -12.01
C TYR A 93 -5.23 2.42 -11.41
N ARG A 94 -6.12 3.12 -12.14
CA ARG A 94 -6.82 4.32 -11.64
C ARG A 94 -7.69 4.04 -10.40
N GLN A 95 -8.09 2.80 -10.18
CA GLN A 95 -8.95 2.40 -9.06
C GLN A 95 -8.17 1.89 -7.84
N GLY A 96 -6.84 1.84 -7.95
CA GLY A 96 -5.98 1.04 -7.08
C GLY A 96 -5.97 -0.42 -7.55
N ALA A 97 -4.80 -1.02 -7.57
CA ALA A 97 -4.61 -2.40 -8.02
C ALA A 97 -3.58 -3.10 -7.12
N LEU A 98 -3.77 -4.39 -6.92
CA LEU A 98 -2.75 -5.26 -6.36
C LEU A 98 -1.89 -5.79 -7.51
N ILE A 99 -0.61 -5.46 -7.50
CA ILE A 99 0.34 -5.79 -8.57
C ILE A 99 1.62 -6.38 -8.00
N VAL A 100 2.36 -7.09 -8.85
CA VAL A 100 3.73 -7.53 -8.55
C VAL A 100 4.71 -6.58 -9.23
N LEU A 101 5.66 -6.07 -8.48
CA LEU A 101 6.79 -5.28 -8.99
C LEU A 101 8.09 -5.86 -8.43
N GLU A 102 9.18 -5.66 -9.17
CA GLU A 102 10.53 -5.93 -8.67
C GLU A 102 10.90 -4.88 -7.61
N ASP A 103 11.30 -5.33 -6.43
CA ASP A 103 11.82 -4.49 -5.37
C ASP A 103 13.20 -3.96 -5.78
N LEU A 104 13.30 -2.64 -5.86
CA LEU A 104 14.49 -1.95 -6.36
C LEU A 104 15.68 -1.99 -5.38
N ASP A 105 15.50 -2.50 -4.15
CA ASP A 105 16.58 -2.69 -3.18
C ASP A 105 17.26 -4.06 -3.30
N ASP A 106 16.51 -5.13 -3.60
CA ASP A 106 17.00 -6.52 -3.56
C ASP A 106 16.73 -7.36 -4.82
N GLY A 107 15.93 -6.85 -5.77
CA GLY A 107 15.59 -7.51 -7.04
C GLY A 107 14.52 -8.59 -6.92
N GLU A 108 13.88 -8.77 -5.75
CA GLU A 108 12.82 -9.75 -5.59
C GLU A 108 11.46 -9.22 -6.08
N ASN A 109 10.63 -10.09 -6.62
CA ASN A 109 9.25 -9.73 -6.96
C ASN A 109 8.40 -9.68 -5.70
N LYS A 110 7.80 -8.52 -5.40
CA LYS A 110 6.95 -8.30 -4.22
C LYS A 110 5.58 -7.76 -4.61
N TRP A 111 4.61 -7.95 -3.73
CA TRP A 111 3.26 -7.42 -3.91
C TRP A 111 3.16 -5.97 -3.47
N PHE A 112 2.43 -5.19 -4.25
CA PHE A 112 2.18 -3.79 -4.00
C PHE A 112 0.70 -3.45 -4.23
N VAL A 113 0.11 -2.69 -3.31
CA VAL A 113 -1.11 -1.94 -3.63
C VAL A 113 -0.66 -0.64 -4.27
N ALA A 114 -1.01 -0.43 -5.54
CA ALA A 114 -0.48 0.65 -6.34
C ALA A 114 -1.52 1.34 -7.22
N SER A 115 -1.23 2.58 -7.58
CA SER A 115 -1.92 3.34 -8.61
C SER A 115 -0.91 4.18 -9.42
N ILE A 116 -1.37 4.76 -10.53
CA ILE A 116 -0.52 5.57 -11.41
C ILE A 116 -0.90 7.05 -11.29
N ALA A 117 0.09 7.85 -10.88
CA ALA A 117 0.07 9.29 -11.03
C ALA A 117 0.69 9.65 -12.39
N GLY A 118 -0.13 10.14 -13.31
CA GLY A 118 0.32 10.70 -14.59
C GLY A 118 0.27 12.23 -14.55
N ASN A 119 0.91 12.86 -15.54
CA ASN A 119 1.04 14.32 -15.66
C ASN A 119 1.74 14.96 -14.45
N ILE A 120 2.78 14.30 -13.94
CA ILE A 120 3.60 14.79 -12.83
C ILE A 120 4.97 15.25 -13.32
N SER A 121 5.55 16.23 -12.64
CA SER A 121 6.93 16.69 -12.86
C SER A 121 7.84 16.11 -11.78
N PHE A 122 9.05 15.71 -12.18
CA PHE A 122 10.13 15.30 -11.27
C PHE A 122 11.24 16.36 -11.18
N SER A 123 10.97 17.59 -11.63
CA SER A 123 11.98 18.65 -11.69
C SER A 123 12.39 19.15 -10.31
N SER A 124 11.51 19.02 -9.32
CA SER A 124 11.79 19.32 -7.92
C SER A 124 11.04 18.39 -6.97
N PHE A 125 11.53 18.21 -5.73
CA PHE A 125 10.80 17.45 -4.70
C PHE A 125 9.41 18.05 -4.41
N LYS A 126 9.26 19.38 -4.49
CA LYS A 126 7.95 20.05 -4.30
C LYS A 126 6.95 19.68 -5.39
N ASP A 127 7.41 19.38 -6.60
CA ASP A 127 6.56 19.01 -7.73
C ASP A 127 5.83 17.68 -7.47
N LEU A 128 6.36 16.84 -6.57
CA LEU A 128 5.76 15.58 -6.16
C LEU A 128 4.60 15.73 -5.18
N PHE A 129 4.39 16.93 -4.62
CA PHE A 129 3.29 17.22 -3.70
C PHE A 129 2.17 18.03 -4.37
N ASN A 130 2.01 17.86 -5.68
CA ASN A 130 0.88 18.43 -6.41
C ASN A 130 -0.44 17.71 -6.09
N GLU A 131 -1.57 18.32 -6.45
CA GLU A 131 -2.92 17.78 -6.23
C GLU A 131 -3.05 16.35 -6.77
N ARG A 132 -2.48 16.08 -7.95
CA ARG A 132 -2.56 14.76 -8.58
C ARG A 132 -1.84 13.67 -7.78
N MET A 133 -0.68 13.98 -7.22
CA MET A 133 0.05 13.07 -6.35
C MET A 133 -0.68 12.86 -5.02
N GLN A 134 -1.29 13.91 -4.47
CA GLN A 134 -2.10 13.81 -3.26
C GLN A 134 -3.31 12.91 -3.47
N GLU A 135 -4.08 13.09 -4.55
CA GLU A 135 -5.21 12.24 -4.93
C GLU A 135 -4.81 10.75 -5.03
N VAL A 136 -3.71 10.47 -5.74
CA VAL A 136 -3.26 9.09 -5.97
C VAL A 136 -2.71 8.49 -4.68
N THR A 137 -2.02 9.28 -3.86
CA THR A 137 -1.54 8.86 -2.53
C THR A 137 -2.71 8.51 -1.61
N GLN A 138 -3.73 9.37 -1.55
CA GLN A 138 -4.96 9.12 -0.78
C GLN A 138 -5.66 7.84 -1.24
N LEU A 139 -5.78 7.63 -2.56
CA LEU A 139 -6.36 6.41 -3.11
C LEU A 139 -5.59 5.17 -2.67
N VAL A 140 -4.26 5.18 -2.80
CA VAL A 140 -3.42 4.03 -2.43
C VAL A 140 -3.50 3.74 -0.94
N LEU A 141 -3.46 4.77 -0.09
CA LEU A 141 -3.63 4.63 1.35
C LEU A 141 -5.02 4.08 1.71
N ALA A 142 -6.09 4.65 1.15
CA ALA A 142 -7.45 4.19 1.40
C ALA A 142 -7.63 2.71 1.02
N ARG A 143 -7.10 2.28 -0.13
CA ARG A 143 -7.14 0.87 -0.54
C ARG A 143 -6.29 -0.04 0.34
N THR A 144 -5.12 0.42 0.75
CA THR A 144 -4.24 -0.32 1.68
C THR A 144 -4.93 -0.53 3.02
N ILE A 145 -5.58 0.52 3.55
CA ILE A 145 -6.34 0.49 4.78
C ILE A 145 -7.53 -0.45 4.68
N GLN A 146 -8.33 -0.31 3.62
CA GLN A 146 -9.51 -1.15 3.40
C GLN A 146 -9.12 -2.62 3.32
N LEU A 147 -8.06 -2.95 2.58
CA LEU A 147 -7.52 -4.29 2.48
C LEU A 147 -7.01 -4.80 3.84
N SER A 148 -6.26 -3.97 4.57
CA SER A 148 -5.73 -4.36 5.88
C SER A 148 -6.84 -4.63 6.90
N ARG A 149 -7.90 -3.83 6.89
CA ARG A 149 -9.08 -4.01 7.75
C ARG A 149 -9.79 -5.32 7.39
N GLU A 150 -10.07 -5.52 6.11
CA GLU A 150 -10.73 -6.72 5.60
C GLU A 150 -9.95 -8.00 5.94
N LEU A 151 -8.63 -8.01 5.78
CA LEU A 151 -7.78 -9.14 6.15
C LEU A 151 -7.70 -9.39 7.67
N ASN A 152 -7.94 -8.36 8.50
CA ASN A 152 -7.97 -8.47 9.95
C ASN A 152 -9.33 -8.97 10.47
N GLU A 153 -10.43 -8.45 9.92
CA GLU A 153 -11.80 -8.76 10.36
C GLU A 153 -12.25 -10.14 9.87
N ASN A 154 -11.88 -10.50 8.64
CA ASN A 154 -12.32 -11.73 8.00
C ASN A 154 -11.19 -12.77 7.97
N GLN A 155 -10.57 -13.09 9.12
CA GLN A 155 -9.51 -14.11 9.19
C GLN A 155 -10.08 -15.55 9.21
N PRO A 156 -10.06 -16.31 8.11
CA PRO A 156 -10.08 -17.76 8.16
C PRO A 156 -8.74 -18.27 8.72
N ASN A 157 -8.76 -19.47 9.29
CA ASN A 157 -7.57 -20.16 9.84
C ASN A 157 -6.37 -20.26 8.86
N MET A 158 -6.59 -20.08 7.56
CA MET A 158 -5.55 -20.09 6.52
C MET A 158 -4.62 -18.86 6.60
N LEU A 159 -5.13 -17.67 6.94
CA LEU A 159 -4.30 -16.47 7.13
C LEU A 159 -3.52 -16.50 8.45
N ASN A 160 -3.99 -17.21 9.48
CA ASN A 160 -3.21 -17.41 10.72
C ASN A 160 -1.90 -18.17 10.49
N ALA A 161 -1.82 -19.00 9.44
CA ALA A 161 -0.58 -19.66 9.03
C ALA A 161 0.31 -18.77 8.15
N ILE A 162 -0.25 -17.69 7.57
CA ILE A 162 0.42 -16.74 6.69
C ILE A 162 0.90 -15.49 7.46
N SER A 163 0.18 -15.09 8.53
CA SER A 163 0.32 -13.81 9.22
C SER A 163 1.26 -13.81 10.44
N ASN A 164 1.99 -14.91 10.69
CA ASN A 164 2.78 -15.11 11.92
C ASN A 164 3.86 -14.05 12.23
N GLY A 165 4.07 -13.04 11.36
CA GLY A 165 4.85 -11.83 11.67
C GLY A 165 4.17 -10.49 11.40
N PHE A 166 3.07 -10.41 10.64
CA PHE A 166 2.61 -9.15 10.01
C PHE A 166 1.43 -8.48 10.73
N MET A 167 0.46 -9.25 11.22
CA MET A 167 -0.84 -8.71 11.66
C MET A 167 -0.92 -8.41 13.16
N LYS A 168 0.10 -8.72 13.96
CA LYS A 168 0.06 -8.52 15.42
C LYS A 168 0.13 -7.04 15.87
N GLY A 169 0.35 -6.10 14.95
CA GLY A 169 0.54 -4.68 15.27
C GLY A 169 -0.42 -3.70 14.61
N VAL A 170 -1.26 -4.13 13.65
CA VAL A 170 -2.19 -3.23 12.94
C VAL A 170 -3.47 -3.05 13.77
N GLY A 171 -3.34 -2.41 14.93
CA GLY A 171 -4.47 -2.07 15.79
C GLY A 171 -5.30 -0.91 15.23
N THR A 172 -6.52 -0.75 15.73
CA THR A 172 -7.48 0.32 15.40
C THR A 172 -6.90 1.75 15.46
N ALA A 173 -5.82 1.97 16.23
CA ALA A 173 -5.11 3.25 16.31
C ALA A 173 -4.41 3.65 15.00
N VAL A 174 -3.94 2.66 14.24
CA VAL A 174 -3.24 2.82 12.95
C VAL A 174 -4.22 3.43 11.93
N LEU A 175 -5.44 2.89 11.86
CA LEU A 175 -6.53 3.40 11.02
C LEU A 175 -6.95 4.84 11.37
N ALA A 176 -6.95 5.20 12.66
CA ALA A 176 -7.30 6.53 13.12
C ALA A 176 -6.21 7.58 12.79
N GLY A 177 -4.93 7.21 12.83
CA GLY A 177 -3.81 8.08 12.50
C GLY A 177 -3.82 8.53 11.03
N VAL A 178 -4.12 7.62 10.09
CA VAL A 178 -4.21 7.98 8.66
C VAL A 178 -5.45 8.77 8.34
N ALA A 179 -6.59 8.40 8.93
CA ALA A 179 -7.84 9.13 8.77
C ALA A 179 -7.67 10.59 9.20
N SER A 180 -7.03 10.81 10.36
CA SER A 180 -6.70 12.15 10.86
C SER A 180 -5.68 12.89 9.99
N PHE A 181 -4.64 12.21 9.48
CA PHE A 181 -3.62 12.83 8.63
C PHE A 181 -4.15 13.21 7.24
N LEU A 182 -5.05 12.41 6.67
CA LEU A 182 -5.62 12.63 5.33
C LEU A 182 -6.90 13.47 5.34
N GLY A 183 -7.42 13.87 6.51
CA GLY A 183 -8.71 14.55 6.65
C GLY A 183 -9.88 13.68 6.21
N ILE A 184 -9.73 12.35 6.26
CA ILE A 184 -10.78 11.38 5.93
C ILE A 184 -11.56 11.12 7.22
N ASP A 185 -12.86 11.42 7.23
CA ASP A 185 -13.73 11.06 8.36
C ASP A 185 -13.90 9.53 8.37
N PRO A 186 -13.46 8.82 9.43
CA PRO A 186 -13.62 7.37 9.51
C PRO A 186 -15.09 6.92 9.58
N SER A 187 -16.05 7.85 9.66
CA SER A 187 -17.50 7.57 9.63
C SER A 187 -18.13 7.57 8.22
N ASP A 188 -17.40 7.94 7.17
CA ASP A 188 -17.88 7.98 5.78
C ASP A 188 -17.56 6.71 4.95
N ALA A 189 -17.14 5.61 5.60
CA ALA A 189 -16.82 4.32 4.97
C ALA A 189 -17.71 3.16 5.45
#